data_AF-A0A6B1G2Y0-F1
#
_entry.id   AF-A0A6B1G2Y0-F1
#
_cell.length_a   1.000
_cell.length_b   1.000
_cell.length_c   1.000
_cell.angle_alpha   90.00
_cell.angle_beta   90.00
_cell.angle_gamma   90.00
#
_symmetry.space_group_name_H-M   'P 1'
#
loop_
_entity.id
_entity.type
_entity.pdbx_description
1 polymer ?
#
loop_
_entity_poly.entity_id
_entity_poly.type
_entity_poly.pdbx_seq_one_letter_code
_entity_poly.pdbx_strand_id
1 'polypeptide(L)'
;MTVKNIRYLPGEHSRARFLRLDAATILKRFYRCERSLIVSQSAWLAGIAALEAKMTLPRFTWQDTLTAHALRERVFELRYPRRMLEIGEDAPLVEVFDESINAPSAQAFILALAQVFKPALLSAYRSYIDSADDLSDGPILRALNLAIEEKEAQIGWLESQVEAMAGSERGQRQEAERWASALQERLEQVGGLSLEAAHPAPTPNDLPGRRPFKLAEVPARDPRFHLCHFYWPDIIDPNFAYGEGINLQLRSGVSHLNEVWAVETGGAILHAFADDLDWEYIYDAARWTYDESRHVLMGYERLRAWGFALHEMPLGSYIYDSAAGQEPIVRLPKLHYLQTKNICNN
;
A
#
# COMPACT_ATOMS: atom_id res chain seq x y z
N MET A 1 33.60 7.79 49.57
CA MET A 1 33.55 7.56 48.11
C MET A 1 34.01 6.14 47.85
N THR A 2 33.06 5.21 47.74
CA THR A 2 33.35 3.78 47.60
C THR A 2 33.71 3.50 46.14
N VAL A 3 34.99 3.26 45.87
CA VAL A 3 35.46 2.82 44.55
C VAL A 3 34.84 1.44 44.29
N LYS A 4 33.81 1.38 43.44
CA LYS A 4 33.25 0.11 42.95
C LYS A 4 34.42 -0.66 42.34
N ASN A 5 34.72 -1.82 42.91
CA ASN A 5 35.80 -2.71 42.48
C ASN A 5 35.34 -3.39 41.17
N ILE A 6 35.57 -2.75 40.03
CA ILE A 6 35.19 -3.28 38.71
C ILE A 6 36.21 -4.38 38.34
N ARG A 7 35.99 -5.60 38.87
CA ARG A 7 36.85 -6.77 38.62
C ARG A 7 36.49 -7.54 37.34
N TYR A 8 35.42 -7.16 36.66
CA TYR A 8 34.86 -7.81 35.47
C TYR A 8 34.47 -6.76 34.42
N LEU A 9 34.26 -7.19 33.17
CA LEU A 9 33.77 -6.31 32.10
C LEU A 9 32.44 -5.66 32.54
N PRO A 10 32.35 -4.32 32.60
CA PRO A 10 31.11 -3.65 32.99
C PRO A 10 30.02 -3.94 31.95
N GLY A 11 28.84 -4.37 32.42
CA GLY A 11 27.70 -4.71 31.55
C GLY A 11 26.94 -3.50 30.98
N GLU A 12 27.35 -2.28 31.38
CA GLU A 12 26.80 -1.03 30.85
C GLU A 12 27.79 -0.48 29.83
N HIS A 13 27.43 -0.54 28.55
CA HIS A 13 28.24 0.00 27.46
C HIS A 13 27.36 0.84 26.54
N SER A 14 27.83 2.02 26.13
CA SER A 14 27.09 2.92 25.23
C SER A 14 26.77 2.32 23.86
N ARG A 15 27.45 1.23 23.49
CA ARG A 15 27.21 0.45 22.26
C ARG A 15 26.15 -0.65 22.41
N ALA A 16 25.77 -1.01 23.64
CA ALA A 16 24.76 -2.04 23.91
C ALA A 16 23.39 -1.37 24.14
N ARG A 17 22.85 -0.74 23.10
CA ARG A 17 21.62 0.08 23.22
C ARG A 17 20.35 -0.77 23.29
N PHE A 18 20.30 -1.88 22.53
CA PHE A 18 19.15 -2.77 22.50
C PHE A 18 19.56 -4.21 22.78
N LEU A 19 18.83 -4.86 23.69
CA LEU A 19 18.88 -6.30 23.84
C LEU A 19 18.06 -6.97 22.72
N ARG A 20 18.29 -8.27 22.54
CA ARG A 20 17.57 -9.12 21.57
C ARG A 20 16.04 -8.92 21.59
N LEU A 21 15.46 -8.81 22.79
CA LEU A 21 14.01 -8.66 22.96
C LEU A 21 13.53 -7.24 22.68
N ASP A 22 14.37 -6.23 22.90
CA ASP A 22 14.06 -4.84 22.58
C ASP A 22 13.97 -4.66 21.07
N ALA A 23 14.96 -5.16 20.34
CA ALA A 23 14.95 -5.20 18.87
C ALA A 23 13.69 -5.92 18.34
N ALA A 24 13.35 -7.09 18.88
CA ALA A 24 12.15 -7.81 18.47
C ALA A 24 10.85 -7.03 18.73
N THR A 25 10.78 -6.23 19.79
CA THR A 25 9.62 -5.38 20.06
C THR A 25 9.52 -4.22 19.07
N ILE A 26 10.63 -3.57 18.75
CA ILE A 26 10.69 -2.47 17.78
C ILE A 26 10.32 -2.96 16.37
N LEU A 27 10.91 -4.07 15.91
CA LEU A 27 10.64 -4.59 14.57
C LEU A 27 9.19 -5.08 14.42
N LYS A 28 8.60 -5.63 15.49
CA LYS A 28 7.17 -6.00 15.53
C LYS A 28 6.29 -4.76 15.37
N ARG A 29 6.61 -3.64 16.03
CA ARG A 29 5.90 -2.37 15.88
C ARG A 29 5.93 -1.90 14.42
N PHE A 30 7.11 -1.89 13.80
CA PHE A 30 7.27 -1.50 12.39
C PHE A 30 6.44 -2.39 11.46
N TYR A 31 6.47 -3.71 11.67
CA TYR A 31 5.67 -4.66 10.90
C TYR A 31 4.17 -4.36 11.00
N ARG A 32 3.68 -4.04 12.21
CA ARG A 32 2.25 -3.75 12.41
C ARG A 32 1.83 -2.48 11.67
N CYS A 33 2.61 -1.41 11.77
CA CYS A 33 2.37 -0.18 11.03
C CYS A 33 2.41 -0.37 9.51
N GLU A 34 3.36 -1.14 8.98
CA GLU A 34 3.40 -1.48 7.55
C GLU A 34 2.15 -2.28 7.13
N ARG A 35 1.75 -3.30 7.90
CA ARG A 35 0.56 -4.10 7.60
C ARG A 35 -0.68 -3.23 7.46
N SER A 36 -0.90 -2.29 8.37
CA SER A 36 -2.04 -1.37 8.31
C SER A 36 -2.07 -0.59 7.00
N LEU A 37 -0.92 -0.02 6.57
CA LEU A 37 -0.86 0.71 5.30
C LEU A 37 -0.99 -0.19 4.07
N ILE A 38 -0.44 -1.40 4.09
CA ILE A 38 -0.57 -2.37 2.99
C ILE A 38 -2.05 -2.65 2.72
N VAL A 39 -2.82 -2.91 3.78
CA VAL A 39 -4.25 -3.19 3.70
C VAL A 39 -5.01 -1.95 3.21
N SER A 40 -4.75 -0.78 3.80
CA SER A 40 -5.41 0.48 3.40
C SER A 40 -5.13 0.87 1.94
N GLN A 41 -3.85 0.84 1.52
CA GLN A 41 -3.47 1.17 0.13
C GLN A 41 -4.17 0.26 -0.87
N SER A 42 -4.28 -1.03 -0.56
CA SER A 42 -4.97 -2.02 -1.39
C SER A 42 -6.47 -1.75 -1.48
N ALA A 43 -7.10 -1.43 -0.35
CA ALA A 43 -8.54 -1.15 -0.27
C ALA A 43 -8.95 0.07 -1.12
N TRP A 44 -8.11 1.09 -1.15
CA TRP A 44 -8.40 2.35 -1.84
C TRP A 44 -8.27 2.29 -3.37
N LEU A 45 -7.66 1.25 -3.96
CA LEU A 45 -7.37 1.19 -5.40
C LEU A 45 -8.60 1.44 -6.28
N ALA A 46 -9.75 0.85 -5.94
CA ALA A 46 -10.99 1.06 -6.69
C ALA A 46 -11.58 2.47 -6.52
N GLY A 47 -11.31 3.14 -5.39
CA GLY A 47 -11.80 4.49 -5.11
C GLY A 47 -10.95 5.62 -5.72
N ILE A 48 -9.78 5.30 -6.28
CA ILE A 48 -8.87 6.29 -6.88
C ILE A 48 -9.20 6.43 -8.37
N ALA A 49 -9.41 7.67 -8.85
CA ALA A 49 -9.71 7.92 -10.26
C ALA A 49 -8.45 7.90 -11.13
N ALA A 50 -7.40 8.63 -10.70
CA ALA A 50 -6.17 8.82 -11.46
C ALA A 50 -5.47 7.49 -11.77
N LEU A 51 -5.26 7.21 -13.06
CA LEU A 51 -4.67 5.94 -13.49
C LEU A 51 -3.24 5.78 -12.97
N GLU A 52 -2.45 6.85 -12.99
CA GLU A 52 -1.05 6.85 -12.54
C GLU A 52 -0.94 6.41 -11.08
N ALA A 53 -1.81 6.94 -10.22
CA ALA A 53 -1.85 6.54 -8.81
C ALA A 53 -2.35 5.11 -8.63
N LYS A 54 -3.39 4.71 -9.37
CA LYS A 54 -3.91 3.34 -9.32
C LYS A 54 -2.89 2.30 -9.77
N MET A 55 -1.99 2.65 -10.69
CA MET A 55 -0.94 1.74 -11.18
C MET A 55 0.35 1.78 -10.36
N THR A 56 0.61 2.89 -9.67
CA THR A 56 1.83 3.07 -8.86
C THR A 56 1.66 2.52 -7.45
N LEU A 57 0.51 2.72 -6.79
CA LEU A 57 0.29 2.24 -5.43
C LEU A 57 0.45 0.71 -5.27
N PRO A 58 0.04 -0.16 -6.22
CA PRO A 58 0.31 -1.60 -6.14
C PRO A 58 1.80 -1.93 -6.01
N ARG A 59 2.68 -1.17 -6.68
CA ARG A 59 4.14 -1.33 -6.51
C ARG A 59 4.56 -0.98 -5.09
N PHE A 60 4.04 0.12 -4.55
CA PHE A 60 4.35 0.54 -3.18
C PHE A 60 3.87 -0.49 -2.17
N THR A 61 2.62 -0.96 -2.30
CA THR A 61 2.09 -2.04 -1.48
C THR A 61 2.99 -3.28 -1.52
N TRP A 62 3.44 -3.72 -2.70
CA TRP A 62 4.35 -4.85 -2.83
C TRP A 62 5.70 -4.61 -2.12
N GLN A 63 6.34 -3.45 -2.32
CA GLN A 63 7.58 -3.09 -1.63
C GLN A 63 7.40 -3.05 -0.10
N ASP A 64 6.30 -2.48 0.37
CA ASP A 64 5.92 -2.46 1.78
C ASP A 64 5.76 -3.90 2.31
N THR A 65 5.16 -4.82 1.54
CA THR A 65 5.06 -6.24 1.95
C THR A 65 6.41 -6.94 2.03
N LEU A 66 7.36 -6.62 1.15
CA LEU A 66 8.73 -7.16 1.23
C LEU A 66 9.42 -6.72 2.52
N THR A 67 9.28 -5.43 2.86
CA THR A 67 9.82 -4.85 4.10
C THR A 67 9.16 -5.47 5.33
N ALA A 68 7.82 -5.52 5.35
CA ALA A 68 7.06 -6.13 6.43
C ALA A 68 7.37 -7.62 6.61
N HIS A 69 7.57 -8.36 5.52
CA HIS A 69 7.96 -9.76 5.58
C HIS A 69 9.34 -9.93 6.24
N ALA A 70 10.34 -9.14 5.84
CA ALA A 70 11.66 -9.16 6.47
C ALA A 70 11.61 -8.80 7.97
N LEU A 71 10.80 -7.80 8.34
CA LEU A 71 10.56 -7.43 9.74
C LEU A 71 9.96 -8.59 10.54
N ARG A 72 8.93 -9.24 9.99
CA ARG A 72 8.22 -10.37 10.61
C ARG A 72 9.15 -11.56 10.84
N GLU A 73 9.86 -12.00 9.81
CA GLU A 73 10.77 -13.15 9.91
C GLU A 73 11.86 -12.87 10.95
N ARG A 74 12.39 -11.64 10.98
CA ARG A 74 13.37 -11.25 11.98
C ARG A 74 12.82 -11.31 13.41
N VAL A 75 11.58 -10.89 13.64
CA VAL A 75 10.95 -11.02 14.97
C VAL A 75 10.87 -12.50 15.39
N PHE A 76 10.54 -13.41 14.48
CA PHE A 76 10.48 -14.84 14.78
C PHE A 76 11.84 -15.47 15.09
N GLU A 77 12.90 -15.06 14.39
CA GLU A 77 14.27 -15.43 14.71
C GLU A 77 14.66 -14.97 16.12
N LEU A 78 14.34 -13.73 16.47
CA LEU A 78 14.71 -13.11 17.75
C LEU A 78 13.86 -13.58 18.93
N ARG A 79 12.64 -14.07 18.73
CA ARG A 79 11.74 -14.48 19.83
C ARG A 79 11.69 -15.99 20.08
N TYR A 80 12.59 -16.78 19.48
CA TYR A 80 12.60 -18.23 19.65
C TYR A 80 12.62 -18.65 21.14
N PRO A 81 11.71 -19.56 21.58
CA PRO A 81 10.71 -20.31 20.78
C PRO A 81 9.32 -19.65 20.65
N ARG A 82 9.04 -18.52 21.31
CA ARG A 82 7.73 -17.85 21.30
C ARG A 82 7.56 -16.98 20.05
N ARG A 83 6.79 -17.43 19.06
CA ARG A 83 6.53 -16.71 17.80
C ARG A 83 5.22 -15.90 17.81
N MET A 84 4.98 -15.11 18.86
CA MET A 84 3.76 -14.29 18.95
C MET A 84 4.02 -12.88 18.42
N LEU A 85 3.11 -12.38 17.57
CA LEU A 85 3.11 -11.03 17.00
C LEU A 85 2.00 -10.14 17.59
N GLU A 86 1.53 -10.40 18.81
CA GLU A 86 0.45 -9.60 19.41
C GLU A 86 0.75 -8.09 19.40
N ILE A 87 -0.27 -7.28 19.10
CA ILE A 87 -0.14 -5.82 19.05
C ILE A 87 0.32 -5.31 20.43
N GLY A 88 -0.39 -5.68 21.50
CA GLY A 88 -0.02 -5.37 22.87
C GLY A 88 0.07 -3.86 23.12
N GLU A 89 1.17 -3.42 23.73
CA GLU A 89 1.41 -2.01 24.11
C GLU A 89 1.51 -1.05 22.92
N ASP A 90 1.72 -1.56 21.70
CA ASP A 90 1.80 -0.75 20.48
C ASP A 90 0.41 -0.41 19.90
N ALA A 91 -0.69 -0.87 20.52
CA ALA A 91 -2.05 -0.66 20.00
C ALA A 91 -2.41 0.80 19.74
N PRO A 92 -2.13 1.77 20.64
CA PRO A 92 -2.43 3.18 20.38
C PRO A 92 -1.80 3.72 19.09
N LEU A 93 -0.59 3.25 18.75
CA LEU A 93 0.12 3.65 17.55
C LEU A 93 -0.43 2.97 16.29
N VAL A 94 -0.69 1.66 16.36
CA VAL A 94 -1.26 0.90 15.24
C VAL A 94 -2.64 1.45 14.86
N GLU A 95 -3.45 1.83 15.84
CA GLU A 95 -4.76 2.46 15.62
C GLU A 95 -4.67 3.75 14.79
N VAL A 96 -3.60 4.55 14.93
CA VAL A 96 -3.40 5.74 14.08
C VAL A 96 -3.15 5.36 12.62
N PHE A 97 -2.41 4.28 12.38
CA PHE A 97 -2.15 3.77 11.03
C PHE A 97 -3.40 3.09 10.44
N ASP A 98 -4.20 2.40 11.26
CA ASP A 98 -5.48 1.80 10.84
C ASP A 98 -6.49 2.87 10.41
N GLU A 99 -6.47 4.07 11.02
CA GLU A 99 -7.31 5.18 10.60
C GLU A 99 -7.02 5.69 9.17
N SER A 100 -5.87 5.35 8.57
CA SER A 100 -5.55 5.69 7.18
C SER A 100 -6.64 5.29 6.19
N ILE A 101 -7.32 4.16 6.42
CA ILE A 101 -8.36 3.66 5.53
C ILE A 101 -9.62 4.56 5.53
N ASN A 102 -9.86 5.29 6.61
CA ASN A 102 -11.07 6.11 6.82
C ASN A 102 -10.94 7.55 6.28
N ALA A 103 -9.99 7.77 5.37
CA ALA A 103 -9.79 9.08 4.75
C ALA A 103 -11.07 9.56 4.04
N PRO A 104 -11.39 10.88 4.11
CA PRO A 104 -12.61 11.40 3.49
C PRO A 104 -12.66 11.28 1.97
N SER A 105 -11.49 11.20 1.32
CA SER A 105 -11.36 11.17 -0.14
C SER A 105 -10.01 10.56 -0.54
N ALA A 106 -9.88 10.18 -1.82
CA ALA A 106 -8.61 9.74 -2.38
C ALA A 106 -7.50 10.81 -2.22
N GLN A 107 -7.86 12.10 -2.29
CA GLN A 107 -6.92 13.19 -2.05
C GLN A 107 -6.41 13.19 -0.61
N ALA A 108 -7.31 13.05 0.37
CA ALA A 108 -6.95 12.99 1.78
C ALA A 108 -6.11 11.74 2.10
N PHE A 109 -6.41 10.62 1.45
CA PHE A 109 -5.65 9.38 1.57
C PHE A 109 -4.21 9.54 1.07
N ILE A 110 -4.03 10.01 -0.17
CA ILE A 110 -2.71 10.25 -0.77
C ILE A 110 -1.91 11.28 0.04
N LEU A 111 -2.55 12.35 0.49
CA LEU A 111 -1.90 13.38 1.30
C LEU A 111 -1.40 12.81 2.64
N ALA A 112 -2.21 12.00 3.32
CA ALA A 112 -1.81 11.38 4.58
C ALA A 112 -0.65 10.37 4.39
N LEU A 113 -0.63 9.62 3.29
CA LEU A 113 0.51 8.77 2.95
C LEU A 113 1.79 9.61 2.76
N ALA A 114 1.69 10.70 2.00
CA ALA A 114 2.81 11.56 1.65
C ALA A 114 3.41 12.28 2.85
N GLN A 115 2.56 12.84 3.73
CA GLN A 115 2.99 13.77 4.77
C GLN A 115 3.09 13.17 6.16
N VAL A 116 2.39 12.05 6.42
CA VAL A 116 2.30 11.47 7.77
C VAL A 116 2.95 10.10 7.80
N PHE A 117 2.37 9.12 7.10
CA PHE A 117 2.68 7.72 7.35
C PHE A 117 4.02 7.26 6.75
N LYS A 118 4.29 7.58 5.47
CA LYS A 118 5.55 7.18 4.82
C LYS A 118 6.76 7.93 5.42
N PRO A 119 6.69 9.24 5.72
CA PRO A 119 7.77 9.93 6.45
C PRO A 119 8.01 9.36 7.85
N ALA A 120 6.97 8.98 8.58
CA ALA A 120 7.11 8.35 9.90
C ALA A 120 7.87 7.02 9.82
N LEU A 121 7.52 6.16 8.85
CA LEU A 121 8.25 4.90 8.60
C LEU A 121 9.71 5.14 8.23
N LEU A 122 9.97 6.08 7.31
CA LEU A 122 11.33 6.44 6.89
C LEU A 122 12.18 6.91 8.09
N SER A 123 11.64 7.80 8.92
CA SER A 123 12.31 8.32 10.11
C SER A 123 12.62 7.21 11.12
N ALA A 124 11.66 6.31 11.34
CA ALA A 124 11.82 5.18 12.25
C ALA A 124 12.89 4.18 11.77
N TYR A 125 12.95 3.90 10.46
CA TYR A 125 13.97 3.02 9.89
C TYR A 125 15.37 3.59 10.01
N ARG A 126 15.55 4.88 9.70
CA ARG A 126 16.83 5.57 9.91
C ARG A 126 17.25 5.55 11.38
N SER A 127 16.32 5.87 12.28
CA SER A 127 16.57 5.85 13.73
C SER A 127 17.01 4.46 14.22
N TYR A 128 16.42 3.39 13.69
CA TYR A 128 16.78 2.03 14.03
C TYR A 128 18.20 1.69 13.52
N ILE A 129 18.50 1.98 12.25
CA ILE A 129 19.84 1.75 11.68
C ILE A 129 20.91 2.50 12.48
N ASP A 130 20.69 3.76 12.83
CA ASP A 130 21.64 4.59 13.60
C ASP A 130 21.92 4.02 15.00
N SER A 131 21.05 3.14 15.49
CA SER A 131 21.11 2.57 16.83
C SER A 131 21.42 1.06 16.85
N ALA A 132 21.45 0.42 15.69
CA ALA A 132 21.60 -1.03 15.53
C ALA A 132 23.07 -1.47 15.59
N ASP A 133 23.28 -2.75 15.88
CA ASP A 133 24.61 -3.37 15.84
C ASP A 133 24.77 -4.19 14.56
N ASP A 134 25.74 -3.81 13.72
CA ASP A 134 25.96 -4.40 12.39
C ASP A 134 26.10 -5.93 12.40
N LEU A 135 26.72 -6.49 13.45
CA LEU A 135 26.96 -7.93 13.54
C LEU A 135 25.67 -8.67 13.89
N SER A 136 24.95 -8.19 14.90
CA SER A 136 23.75 -8.86 15.38
C SER A 136 22.56 -8.62 14.46
N ASP A 137 22.40 -7.40 13.92
CA ASP A 137 21.26 -6.97 13.11
C ASP A 137 21.52 -7.01 11.59
N GLY A 138 22.69 -7.47 11.14
CA GLY A 138 23.07 -7.53 9.73
C GLY A 138 21.98 -7.99 8.74
N PRO A 139 21.22 -9.09 9.02
CA PRO A 139 20.12 -9.51 8.14
C PRO A 139 19.02 -8.46 7.96
N ILE A 140 18.57 -7.81 9.04
CA ILE A 140 17.50 -6.81 8.98
C ILE A 140 18.01 -5.48 8.44
N LEU A 141 19.26 -5.12 8.72
CA LEU A 141 19.89 -3.91 8.18
C LEU A 141 19.91 -3.91 6.66
N ARG A 142 20.16 -5.06 6.01
CA ARG A 142 20.06 -5.17 4.54
C ARG A 142 18.67 -4.78 4.03
N ALA A 143 17.61 -5.30 4.68
CA ALA A 143 16.24 -5.02 4.27
C ALA A 143 15.85 -3.56 4.54
N LEU A 144 16.24 -3.01 5.69
CA LEU A 144 15.92 -1.62 6.06
C LEU A 144 16.65 -0.59 5.20
N ASN A 145 17.88 -0.85 4.77
CA ASN A 145 18.57 0.03 3.83
C ASN A 145 17.81 0.15 2.50
N LEU A 146 17.37 -0.99 1.93
CA LEU A 146 16.54 -0.97 0.72
C LEU A 146 15.19 -0.29 0.99
N ALA A 147 14.55 -0.59 2.12
CA ALA A 147 13.29 0.03 2.49
C ALA A 147 13.40 1.56 2.59
N ILE A 148 14.51 2.10 3.11
CA ILE A 148 14.76 3.55 3.16
C ILE A 148 14.79 4.15 1.76
N GLU A 149 15.57 3.58 0.83
CA GLU A 149 15.63 4.06 -0.56
C GLU A 149 14.24 4.00 -1.23
N GLU A 150 13.49 2.93 -0.98
CA GLU A 150 12.14 2.78 -1.50
C GLU A 150 11.17 3.80 -0.87
N LYS A 151 11.20 4.03 0.46
CA LYS A 151 10.35 5.04 1.11
C LYS A 151 10.67 6.45 0.62
N GLU A 152 11.94 6.79 0.40
CA GLU A 152 12.33 8.07 -0.20
C GLU A 152 11.72 8.26 -1.59
N ALA A 153 11.82 7.24 -2.45
CA ALA A 153 11.22 7.27 -3.78
C ALA A 153 9.69 7.33 -3.73
N GLN A 154 9.07 6.60 -2.80
CA GLN A 154 7.62 6.63 -2.56
C GLN A 154 7.15 8.02 -2.13
N ILE A 155 7.82 8.62 -1.16
CA ILE A 155 7.49 9.97 -0.64
C ILE A 155 7.63 11.00 -1.76
N GLY A 156 8.75 11.03 -2.47
CA GLY A 156 8.95 12.00 -3.55
C GLY A 156 7.91 11.87 -4.67
N TRP A 157 7.51 10.64 -5.01
CA TRP A 157 6.42 10.44 -5.97
C TRP A 157 5.07 10.90 -5.40
N LEU A 158 4.74 10.58 -4.15
CA LEU A 158 3.48 10.98 -3.51
C LEU A 158 3.37 12.51 -3.39
N GLU A 159 4.46 13.19 -3.03
CA GLU A 159 4.54 14.65 -2.98
C GLU A 159 4.25 15.27 -4.36
N SER A 160 4.82 14.70 -5.44
CA SER A 160 4.51 15.15 -6.81
C SER A 160 3.02 15.00 -7.17
N GLN A 161 2.35 13.98 -6.62
CA GLN A 161 0.91 13.80 -6.83
C GLN A 161 0.10 14.83 -6.04
N VAL A 162 0.49 15.11 -4.79
CA VAL A 162 -0.13 16.15 -3.97
C VAL A 162 -0.04 17.51 -4.68
N GLU A 163 1.12 17.83 -5.28
CA GLU A 163 1.31 19.04 -6.08
C GLU A 163 0.42 19.06 -7.33
N ALA A 164 0.32 17.94 -8.07
CA ALA A 164 -0.56 17.83 -9.23
C ALA A 164 -2.04 18.01 -8.85
N MET A 165 -2.41 17.62 -7.62
CA MET A 165 -3.76 17.81 -7.06
C MET A 165 -3.98 19.24 -6.51
N ALA A 166 -2.99 20.12 -6.55
CA ALA A 166 -3.14 21.53 -6.15
C ALA A 166 -4.03 22.35 -7.11
N GLY A 167 -4.59 21.75 -8.16
CA GLY A 167 -5.69 22.30 -8.94
C GLY A 167 -7.10 21.95 -8.43
N SER A 168 -7.22 21.09 -7.40
CA SER A 168 -8.52 20.64 -6.89
C SER A 168 -9.31 21.76 -6.20
N GLU A 169 -10.63 21.58 -6.12
CA GLU A 169 -11.55 22.50 -5.45
C GLU A 169 -11.06 22.83 -4.04
N ARG A 170 -11.09 24.12 -3.69
CA ARG A 170 -10.57 24.64 -2.42
C ARG A 170 -11.12 23.88 -1.20
N GLY A 171 -12.39 23.50 -1.23
CA GLY A 171 -13.03 22.75 -0.13
C GLY A 171 -12.44 21.34 0.05
N GLN A 172 -12.21 20.62 -1.05
CA GLN A 172 -11.65 19.26 -1.02
C GLN A 172 -10.21 19.27 -0.50
N ARG A 173 -9.42 20.26 -0.93
CA ARG A 173 -8.04 20.45 -0.45
C ARG A 173 -7.99 20.71 1.05
N GLN A 174 -8.82 21.64 1.54
CA GLN A 174 -8.86 21.96 2.97
C GLN A 174 -9.36 20.78 3.81
N GLU A 175 -10.27 19.95 3.29
CA GLU A 175 -10.69 18.71 3.97
C GLU A 175 -9.53 17.72 4.06
N ALA A 176 -8.77 17.52 2.98
CA ALA A 176 -7.59 16.68 2.96
C ALA A 176 -6.50 17.17 3.94
N GLU A 177 -6.19 18.48 3.92
CA GLU A 177 -5.19 19.09 4.81
C GLU A 177 -5.58 18.93 6.28
N ARG A 178 -6.83 19.21 6.64
CA ARG A 178 -7.31 19.03 8.03
C ARG A 178 -7.22 17.57 8.48
N TRP A 179 -7.55 16.63 7.60
CA TRP A 179 -7.42 15.20 7.87
C TRP A 179 -5.96 14.80 8.13
N ALA A 180 -5.03 15.20 7.25
CA ALA A 180 -3.61 14.90 7.39
C ALA A 180 -2.98 15.56 8.64
N SER A 181 -3.30 16.83 8.91
CA SER A 181 -2.86 17.52 10.14
C SER A 181 -3.35 16.81 11.40
N ALA A 182 -4.61 16.40 11.45
CA ALA A 182 -5.14 15.71 12.62
C ALA A 182 -4.53 14.31 12.84
N LEU A 183 -4.21 13.59 11.75
CA LEU A 183 -3.46 12.34 11.84
C LEU A 183 -2.03 12.57 12.33
N GLN A 184 -1.36 13.63 11.87
CA GLN A 184 -0.02 14.00 12.34
C GLN A 184 -0.03 14.34 13.83
N GLU A 185 -0.96 15.18 14.28
CA GLU A 185 -1.14 15.52 15.70
C GLU A 185 -1.42 14.27 16.54
N ARG A 186 -2.27 13.37 16.03
CA ARG A 186 -2.59 12.10 16.70
C ARG A 186 -1.36 11.19 16.81
N LEU A 187 -0.58 11.09 15.74
CA LEU A 187 0.67 10.33 15.72
C LEU A 187 1.66 10.88 16.75
N GLU A 188 1.79 12.20 16.86
CA GLU A 188 2.64 12.85 17.87
C GLU A 188 2.16 12.60 19.30
N GLN A 189 0.85 12.62 19.54
CA GLN A 189 0.26 12.36 20.86
C GLN A 189 0.56 10.95 21.38
N VAL A 190 0.65 9.95 20.49
CA VAL A 190 1.02 8.57 20.86
C VAL A 190 2.54 8.34 20.87
N GLY A 191 3.35 9.41 20.75
CA GLY A 191 4.82 9.35 20.81
C GLY A 191 5.52 9.16 19.45
N GLY A 192 4.76 9.20 18.36
CA GLY A 192 5.25 8.95 17.01
C GLY A 192 5.62 7.49 16.75
N LEU A 193 5.96 7.17 15.50
CA LEU A 193 6.60 5.90 15.20
C LEU A 193 8.09 6.00 15.59
N SER A 194 8.43 5.54 16.79
CA SER A 194 9.79 5.62 17.34
C SER A 194 10.28 4.25 17.83
N LEU A 195 11.52 4.23 18.35
CA LEU A 195 12.12 3.06 18.98
C LEU A 195 11.52 2.79 20.37
N GLU A 196 10.95 3.81 21.01
CA GLU A 196 10.31 3.71 22.32
C GLU A 196 8.87 3.21 22.24
N ALA A 197 8.33 2.75 23.36
CA ALA A 197 6.94 2.31 23.44
C ALA A 197 5.96 3.45 23.15
N ALA A 198 4.82 3.11 22.54
CA ALA A 198 3.76 4.08 22.27
C ALA A 198 3.17 4.63 23.58
N HIS A 199 2.77 5.89 23.56
CA HIS A 199 2.01 6.50 24.63
C HIS A 199 0.51 6.14 24.52
N PRO A 200 -0.25 6.14 25.63
CA PRO A 200 -1.68 5.95 25.60
C PRO A 200 -2.38 6.96 24.68
N ALA A 201 -3.36 6.49 23.88
CA ALA A 201 -4.13 7.36 23.00
C ALA A 201 -5.05 8.30 23.80
N PRO A 202 -5.16 9.59 23.42
CA PRO A 202 -6.13 10.50 24.04
C PRO A 202 -7.56 10.13 23.67
N THR A 203 -8.48 10.27 24.62
CA THR A 203 -9.92 9.98 24.47
C THR A 203 -10.73 11.29 24.55
N PRO A 204 -11.71 11.54 23.64
CA PRO A 204 -12.15 10.69 22.54
C PRO A 204 -11.21 10.69 21.33
N ASN A 205 -11.24 9.59 20.56
CA ASN A 205 -10.53 9.48 19.29
C ASN A 205 -11.41 10.00 18.14
N ASP A 206 -11.61 11.31 18.09
CA ASP A 206 -12.35 11.98 17.00
C ASP A 206 -11.36 12.60 16.01
N LEU A 207 -11.45 12.19 14.74
CA LEU A 207 -10.64 12.72 13.65
C LEU A 207 -11.55 13.52 12.69
N PRO A 208 -11.20 14.77 12.37
CA PRO A 208 -12.03 15.64 11.55
C PRO A 208 -12.19 15.07 10.14
N GLY A 209 -13.44 14.95 9.68
CA GLY A 209 -13.73 14.47 8.34
C GLY A 209 -13.56 12.96 8.15
N ARG A 210 -13.34 12.18 9.22
CA ARG A 210 -13.31 10.72 9.18
C ARG A 210 -14.55 10.17 8.46
N ARG A 211 -14.34 9.33 7.45
CA ARG A 211 -15.42 8.61 6.76
C ARG A 211 -15.15 7.11 6.88
N PRO A 212 -15.99 6.33 7.59
CA PRO A 212 -15.82 4.88 7.67
C PRO A 212 -15.67 4.29 6.28
N PHE A 213 -14.59 3.53 6.08
CA PHE A 213 -14.29 2.98 4.78
C PHE A 213 -15.42 2.10 4.25
N LYS A 214 -15.74 2.29 2.98
CA LYS A 214 -16.60 1.41 2.19
C LYS A 214 -15.88 1.14 0.88
N LEU A 215 -15.72 -0.13 0.55
CA LEU A 215 -15.15 -0.53 -0.73
C LEU A 215 -16.02 0.08 -1.85
N ALA A 216 -15.36 0.71 -2.83
CA ALA A 216 -16.06 1.23 -4.00
C ALA A 216 -16.65 0.06 -4.81
N GLU A 217 -17.97 -0.01 -4.89
CA GLU A 217 -18.67 -1.01 -5.71
C GLU A 217 -18.65 -0.66 -7.19
N VAL A 218 -18.68 0.64 -7.49
CA VAL A 218 -18.39 1.21 -8.81
C VAL A 218 -17.04 1.91 -8.71
N PRO A 219 -16.04 1.49 -9.49
CA PRO A 219 -14.69 1.98 -9.35
C PRO A 219 -14.57 3.36 -10.00
N ALA A 220 -13.85 4.26 -9.35
CA ALA A 220 -13.58 5.58 -9.89
C ALA A 220 -12.73 5.44 -11.17
N ARG A 221 -13.06 6.25 -12.19
CA ARG A 221 -12.36 6.24 -13.48
C ARG A 221 -11.79 7.61 -13.76
N ASP A 222 -10.65 7.61 -14.44
CA ASP A 222 -9.97 8.82 -14.84
C ASP A 222 -10.72 9.51 -15.98
N PRO A 223 -11.25 10.73 -15.79
CA PRO A 223 -12.08 11.40 -16.78
C PRO A 223 -11.29 11.83 -18.03
N ARG A 224 -9.96 11.73 -18.03
CA ARG A 224 -9.12 12.01 -19.21
C ARG A 224 -9.22 10.92 -20.28
N PHE A 225 -9.75 9.74 -19.94
CA PHE A 225 -9.85 8.59 -20.84
C PHE A 225 -11.21 8.48 -21.54
N HIS A 226 -11.28 7.69 -22.62
CA HIS A 226 -12.57 7.31 -23.20
C HIS A 226 -13.23 6.25 -22.30
N LEU A 227 -14.22 6.66 -21.50
CA LEU A 227 -14.85 5.74 -20.56
C LEU A 227 -15.81 4.78 -21.26
N CYS A 228 -15.66 3.48 -21.01
CA CYS A 228 -16.49 2.44 -21.62
C CYS A 228 -17.17 1.54 -20.57
N HIS A 229 -18.40 1.13 -20.84
CA HIS A 229 -19.16 0.19 -19.99
C HIS A 229 -19.25 -1.22 -20.59
N PHE A 230 -18.38 -1.54 -21.53
CA PHE A 230 -18.36 -2.81 -22.24
C PHE A 230 -16.94 -3.16 -22.68
N TYR A 231 -16.71 -4.43 -23.01
CA TYR A 231 -15.45 -4.91 -23.56
C TYR A 231 -15.27 -4.40 -24.99
N TRP A 232 -14.32 -3.50 -25.20
CA TRP A 232 -13.91 -3.00 -26.52
C TRP A 232 -12.95 -4.02 -27.18
N PRO A 233 -13.04 -4.30 -28.50
CA PRO A 233 -13.98 -3.75 -29.49
C PRO A 233 -15.21 -4.65 -29.73
N ASP A 234 -15.26 -5.85 -29.17
CA ASP A 234 -16.18 -6.93 -29.58
C ASP A 234 -17.68 -6.57 -29.49
N ILE A 235 -18.06 -5.65 -28.59
CA ILE A 235 -19.44 -5.19 -28.44
C ILE A 235 -19.80 -4.08 -29.45
N ILE A 236 -18.82 -3.33 -29.95
CA ILE A 236 -19.03 -2.29 -30.98
C ILE A 236 -19.11 -2.92 -32.37
N ASP A 237 -18.22 -3.88 -32.65
CA ASP A 237 -18.20 -4.63 -33.89
C ASP A 237 -17.96 -6.13 -33.58
N PRO A 238 -19.03 -6.94 -33.54
CA PRO A 238 -18.94 -8.38 -33.30
C PRO A 238 -18.15 -9.13 -34.39
N ASN A 239 -17.94 -8.52 -35.55
CA ASN A 239 -17.15 -9.06 -36.65
C ASN A 239 -15.73 -8.46 -36.69
N PHE A 240 -15.33 -7.67 -35.69
CA PHE A 240 -13.97 -7.19 -35.57
C PHE A 240 -13.06 -8.39 -35.37
N ALA A 241 -12.42 -8.82 -36.46
CA ALA A 241 -11.62 -10.02 -36.47
C ALA A 241 -10.58 -9.96 -35.34
N TYR A 242 -10.23 -11.12 -34.79
CA TYR A 242 -8.95 -11.29 -34.12
C TYR A 242 -7.89 -11.06 -35.21
N GLY A 243 -7.54 -9.79 -35.44
CA GLY A 243 -6.77 -9.38 -36.60
C GLY A 243 -5.38 -10.02 -36.58
N GLU A 244 -4.61 -9.77 -37.64
CA GLU A 244 -3.19 -10.11 -37.68
C GLU A 244 -2.33 -8.85 -37.56
N GLY A 245 -1.05 -9.01 -37.22
CA GLY A 245 -0.09 -7.91 -37.17
C GLY A 245 -0.51 -6.78 -36.22
N ILE A 246 -0.63 -5.56 -36.74
CA ILE A 246 -0.88 -4.35 -35.93
C ILE A 246 -2.26 -4.35 -35.25
N ASN A 247 -3.28 -4.91 -35.89
CA ASN A 247 -4.64 -4.95 -35.32
C ASN A 247 -4.68 -5.87 -34.08
N LEU A 248 -3.94 -6.98 -34.12
CA LEU A 248 -3.78 -7.85 -32.95
C LEU A 248 -3.05 -7.13 -31.81
N GLN A 249 -1.97 -6.42 -32.13
CA GLN A 249 -1.22 -5.67 -31.13
C GLN A 249 -2.05 -4.54 -30.52
N LEU A 250 -2.89 -3.87 -31.31
CA LEU A 250 -3.83 -2.86 -30.82
C LEU A 250 -4.85 -3.46 -29.86
N ARG A 251 -5.46 -4.59 -30.23
CA ARG A 251 -6.38 -5.31 -29.36
C ARG A 251 -5.72 -5.76 -28.06
N SER A 252 -4.49 -6.29 -28.14
CA SER A 252 -3.71 -6.67 -26.95
C SER A 252 -3.38 -5.45 -26.08
N GLY A 253 -2.99 -4.32 -26.66
CA GLY A 253 -2.73 -3.09 -25.93
C GLY A 253 -3.96 -2.57 -25.18
N VAL A 254 -5.12 -2.59 -25.84
CA VAL A 254 -6.40 -2.21 -25.21
C VAL A 254 -6.82 -3.22 -24.14
N SER A 255 -6.65 -4.51 -24.38
CA SER A 255 -6.97 -5.55 -23.39
C SER A 255 -6.13 -5.38 -22.13
N HIS A 256 -4.80 -5.25 -22.28
CA HIS A 256 -3.89 -4.99 -21.18
C HIS A 256 -4.26 -3.72 -20.42
N LEU A 257 -4.50 -2.59 -21.10
CA LEU A 257 -4.96 -1.35 -20.45
C LEU A 257 -6.22 -1.59 -19.60
N ASN A 258 -7.13 -2.42 -20.09
CA ASN A 258 -8.38 -2.73 -19.41
C ASN A 258 -8.23 -3.73 -18.27
N GLU A 259 -7.06 -4.35 -18.04
CA GLU A 259 -6.78 -5.15 -16.83
C GLU A 259 -6.77 -4.30 -15.55
N VAL A 260 -7.08 -3.00 -15.63
CA VAL A 260 -7.36 -2.13 -14.48
C VAL A 260 -8.37 -2.76 -13.52
N TRP A 261 -9.35 -3.51 -14.03
CA TRP A 261 -10.32 -4.23 -13.19
C TRP A 261 -9.64 -5.31 -12.33
N ALA A 262 -8.58 -5.95 -12.82
CA ALA A 262 -7.86 -6.99 -12.11
C ALA A 262 -7.04 -6.38 -10.96
N VAL A 263 -6.42 -5.23 -11.19
CA VAL A 263 -5.74 -4.43 -10.14
C VAL A 263 -6.71 -4.05 -9.03
N GLU A 264 -7.87 -3.52 -9.39
CA GLU A 264 -8.90 -3.11 -8.42
C GLU A 264 -9.47 -4.30 -7.66
N THR A 265 -9.69 -5.41 -8.36
CA THR A 265 -10.16 -6.64 -7.74
C THR A 265 -9.11 -7.21 -6.79
N GLY A 266 -7.83 -7.17 -7.16
CA GLY A 266 -6.72 -7.59 -6.31
C GLY A 266 -6.63 -6.79 -5.02
N GLY A 267 -6.73 -5.46 -5.12
CA GLY A 267 -6.83 -4.61 -3.95
C GLY A 267 -8.03 -4.91 -3.05
N ALA A 268 -9.20 -5.07 -3.67
CA ALA A 268 -10.45 -5.36 -2.96
C ALA A 268 -10.41 -6.68 -2.18
N ILE A 269 -9.92 -7.77 -2.79
CA ILE A 269 -9.86 -9.07 -2.13
C ILE A 269 -8.75 -9.12 -1.08
N LEU A 270 -7.59 -8.49 -1.33
CA LEU A 270 -6.51 -8.40 -0.34
C LEU A 270 -7.04 -7.78 0.94
N HIS A 271 -7.71 -6.62 0.83
CA HIS A 271 -8.37 -5.99 1.96
C HIS A 271 -9.42 -6.89 2.62
N ALA A 272 -10.32 -7.48 1.82
CA ALA A 272 -11.46 -8.22 2.33
C ALA A 272 -11.07 -9.44 3.17
N PHE A 273 -9.94 -10.10 2.86
CA PHE A 273 -9.50 -11.31 3.56
C PHE A 273 -8.25 -11.11 4.41
N ALA A 274 -7.75 -9.87 4.57
CA ALA A 274 -6.51 -9.59 5.30
C ALA A 274 -6.56 -10.03 6.77
N ASP A 275 -7.74 -9.98 7.40
CA ASP A 275 -7.94 -10.35 8.81
C ASP A 275 -8.36 -11.82 8.99
N ASP A 276 -8.84 -12.46 7.94
CA ASP A 276 -9.29 -13.87 7.96
C ASP A 276 -8.19 -14.85 7.54
N LEU A 277 -7.24 -14.42 6.71
CA LEU A 277 -6.15 -15.24 6.16
C LEU A 277 -4.79 -14.82 6.73
N ASP A 278 -3.84 -15.75 6.69
CA ASP A 278 -2.50 -15.56 7.23
C ASP A 278 -1.68 -14.52 6.44
N TRP A 279 -0.55 -14.09 7.02
CA TRP A 279 0.35 -13.09 6.42
C TRP A 279 0.79 -13.45 4.99
N GLU A 280 1.01 -14.74 4.74
CA GLU A 280 1.41 -15.27 3.45
C GLU A 280 0.40 -14.93 2.35
N TYR A 281 -0.91 -14.87 2.68
CA TYR A 281 -1.93 -14.39 1.74
C TYR A 281 -1.73 -12.91 1.39
N ILE A 282 -1.52 -12.03 2.38
CA ILE A 282 -1.30 -10.60 2.15
C ILE A 282 -0.06 -10.38 1.28
N TYR A 283 1.02 -11.13 1.58
CA TYR A 283 2.29 -11.07 0.85
C TYR A 283 2.12 -11.45 -0.63
N ASP A 284 1.49 -12.59 -0.90
CA ASP A 284 1.28 -13.07 -2.28
C ASP A 284 0.25 -12.22 -3.04
N ALA A 285 -0.83 -11.79 -2.38
CA ALA A 285 -1.86 -10.94 -2.99
C ALA A 285 -1.31 -9.56 -3.40
N ALA A 286 -0.40 -8.99 -2.61
CA ALA A 286 0.24 -7.72 -2.96
C ALA A 286 1.15 -7.88 -4.19
N ARG A 287 1.94 -8.96 -4.24
CA ARG A 287 2.77 -9.29 -5.42
C ARG A 287 1.91 -9.44 -6.67
N TRP A 288 0.82 -10.18 -6.56
CA TRP A 288 -0.11 -10.40 -7.66
C TRP A 288 -0.78 -9.10 -8.13
N THR A 289 -1.26 -8.26 -7.20
CA THR A 289 -1.86 -6.96 -7.54
C THR A 289 -0.87 -6.05 -8.27
N TYR A 290 0.42 -6.10 -7.90
CA TYR A 290 1.46 -5.38 -8.63
C TYR A 290 1.69 -5.96 -10.04
N ASP A 291 1.62 -7.28 -10.22
CA ASP A 291 1.73 -7.89 -11.55
C ASP A 291 0.64 -7.42 -12.50
N GLU A 292 -0.61 -7.38 -12.03
CA GLU A 292 -1.73 -6.86 -12.81
C GLU A 292 -1.53 -5.38 -13.16
N SER A 293 -0.95 -4.57 -12.25
CA SER A 293 -0.70 -3.16 -12.56
C SER A 293 0.38 -2.97 -13.64
N ARG A 294 1.37 -3.87 -13.69
CA ARG A 294 2.36 -3.88 -14.77
C ARG A 294 1.74 -4.27 -16.10
N HIS A 295 0.80 -5.21 -16.14
CA HIS A 295 0.10 -5.55 -17.39
C HIS A 295 -0.67 -4.35 -17.94
N VAL A 296 -1.39 -3.62 -17.08
CA VAL A 296 -2.04 -2.37 -17.46
C VAL A 296 -1.06 -1.37 -18.05
N LEU A 297 0.10 -1.19 -17.40
CA LEU A 297 1.16 -0.31 -17.90
C LEU A 297 1.73 -0.76 -19.25
N MET A 298 1.84 -2.07 -19.51
CA MET A 298 2.26 -2.57 -20.83
C MET A 298 1.31 -2.11 -21.94
N GLY A 299 0.01 -2.16 -21.69
CA GLY A 299 -1.01 -1.66 -22.62
C GLY A 299 -0.99 -0.15 -22.75
N TYR A 300 -0.96 0.55 -21.62
CA TYR A 300 -0.91 2.02 -21.56
C TYR A 300 0.30 2.58 -22.33
N GLU A 301 1.52 2.15 -21.98
CA GLU A 301 2.75 2.65 -22.60
C GLU A 301 2.82 2.30 -24.09
N ARG A 302 2.31 1.12 -24.50
CA ARG A 302 2.24 0.75 -25.92
C ARG A 302 1.37 1.72 -26.72
N LEU A 303 0.18 2.03 -26.22
CA LEU A 303 -0.75 2.94 -26.88
C LEU A 303 -0.20 4.37 -26.91
N ARG A 304 0.42 4.82 -25.81
CA ARG A 304 1.10 6.12 -25.73
C ARG A 304 2.24 6.23 -26.73
N ALA A 305 3.06 5.17 -26.87
CA ALA A 305 4.17 5.13 -27.83
C ALA A 305 3.72 5.21 -29.30
N TRP A 306 2.48 4.79 -29.61
CA TRP A 306 1.88 4.94 -30.94
C TRP A 306 1.21 6.30 -31.16
N GLY A 307 1.22 7.18 -30.16
CA GLY A 307 0.73 8.56 -30.28
C GLY A 307 -0.73 8.76 -29.87
N PHE A 308 -1.41 7.74 -29.33
CA PHE A 308 -2.77 7.90 -28.83
C PHE A 308 -2.82 8.87 -27.64
N ALA A 309 -3.76 9.81 -27.70
CA ALA A 309 -4.12 10.67 -26.59
C ALA A 309 -4.98 9.89 -25.58
N LEU A 310 -4.99 10.34 -24.31
CA LEU A 310 -5.75 9.65 -23.26
C LEU A 310 -7.24 9.53 -23.61
N HIS A 311 -7.84 10.59 -24.18
CA HIS A 311 -9.26 10.63 -24.53
C HIS A 311 -9.64 9.71 -25.71
N GLU A 312 -8.65 9.10 -26.38
CA GLU A 312 -8.86 8.08 -27.43
C GLU A 312 -8.76 6.66 -26.87
N MET A 313 -8.16 6.50 -25.68
CA MET A 313 -7.89 5.20 -25.08
C MET A 313 -9.10 4.71 -24.27
N PRO A 314 -9.70 3.55 -24.62
CA PRO A 314 -10.87 3.03 -23.92
C PRO A 314 -10.51 2.46 -22.55
N LEU A 315 -11.07 3.03 -21.48
CA LEU A 315 -10.86 2.60 -20.10
C LEU A 315 -12.19 2.14 -19.49
N GLY A 316 -12.30 0.84 -19.24
CA GLY A 316 -13.52 0.17 -18.85
C GLY A 316 -13.67 -0.09 -17.35
N SER A 317 -14.92 -0.25 -16.91
CA SER A 317 -15.27 -0.61 -15.53
C SER A 317 -16.02 -1.95 -15.41
N TYR A 318 -16.80 -2.28 -16.44
CA TYR A 318 -17.76 -3.40 -16.54
C TYR A 318 -17.45 -4.71 -15.80
N ILE A 319 -16.22 -5.25 -15.85
CA ILE A 319 -15.89 -6.49 -15.14
C ILE A 319 -15.94 -6.29 -13.62
N TYR A 320 -15.35 -5.21 -13.11
CA TYR A 320 -15.32 -4.94 -11.68
C TYR A 320 -16.75 -4.67 -11.15
N ASP A 321 -17.50 -3.83 -11.84
CA ASP A 321 -18.85 -3.37 -11.46
C ASP A 321 -19.86 -4.53 -11.47
N SER A 322 -19.61 -5.57 -12.28
CA SER A 322 -20.46 -6.76 -12.33
C SER A 322 -20.53 -7.51 -10.99
N ALA A 323 -19.63 -7.23 -10.05
CA ALA A 323 -19.62 -7.78 -8.69
C ALA A 323 -20.21 -6.82 -7.64
N ALA A 324 -20.80 -5.69 -8.04
CA ALA A 324 -21.49 -4.79 -7.12
C ALA A 324 -22.61 -5.51 -6.36
N GLY A 325 -22.73 -5.24 -5.05
CA GLY A 325 -23.69 -5.88 -4.16
C GLY A 325 -23.46 -7.37 -3.91
N GLN A 326 -22.32 -7.94 -4.34
CA GLN A 326 -21.95 -9.33 -4.08
C GLN A 326 -20.89 -9.44 -2.99
N GLU A 327 -20.86 -10.59 -2.30
CA GLU A 327 -19.80 -10.91 -1.35
C GLU A 327 -18.41 -10.86 -2.00
N PRO A 328 -17.36 -10.41 -1.29
CA PRO A 328 -16.00 -10.30 -1.85
C PRO A 328 -15.49 -11.57 -2.52
N ILE A 329 -15.86 -12.74 -1.99
CA ILE A 329 -15.45 -14.05 -2.54
C ILE A 329 -15.92 -14.29 -3.98
N VAL A 330 -17.01 -13.65 -4.43
CA VAL A 330 -17.55 -13.78 -5.80
C VAL A 330 -16.58 -13.19 -6.84
N ARG A 331 -15.66 -12.32 -6.41
CA ARG A 331 -14.63 -11.73 -7.28
C ARG A 331 -13.55 -12.75 -7.69
N LEU A 332 -13.27 -13.76 -6.85
CA LEU A 332 -12.22 -14.76 -7.10
C LEU A 332 -12.51 -15.69 -8.31
N PRO A 333 -13.71 -16.29 -8.45
CA PRO A 333 -14.03 -17.07 -9.64
C PRO A 333 -14.01 -16.26 -10.94
N LYS A 334 -14.40 -14.98 -10.88
CA LYS A 334 -14.36 -14.07 -12.04
C LYS A 334 -12.93 -13.81 -12.51
N LEU A 335 -12.04 -13.55 -11.55
CA LEU A 335 -10.60 -13.44 -11.82
C LEU A 335 -10.07 -14.68 -12.52
N HIS A 336 -10.32 -15.86 -11.94
CA HIS A 336 -9.87 -17.12 -12.51
C HIS A 336 -10.40 -17.35 -13.93
N TYR A 337 -11.70 -17.14 -14.16
CA TYR A 337 -12.32 -17.34 -15.47
C TYR A 337 -11.78 -16.39 -16.55
N LEU A 338 -11.61 -15.11 -16.23
CA LEU A 338 -11.19 -14.09 -17.20
C LEU A 338 -9.68 -14.14 -17.48
N GLN A 339 -8.86 -14.43 -16.47
CA GLN A 339 -7.42 -14.64 -16.67
C GLN A 339 -7.16 -15.89 -17.54
N THR A 340 -7.87 -16.99 -17.28
CA THR A 340 -7.68 -18.24 -18.05
C THR A 340 -8.19 -18.12 -19.50
N LYS A 341 -9.28 -17.37 -19.74
CA LYS A 341 -9.76 -17.11 -21.11
C LYS A 341 -8.78 -16.32 -21.97
N ASN A 342 -8.08 -15.35 -21.40
CA ASN A 342 -7.14 -14.51 -22.14
C ASN A 342 -5.81 -15.23 -22.45
N ILE A 343 -5.44 -16.25 -21.67
CA ILE A 343 -4.20 -17.02 -21.83
C ILE A 343 -4.37 -18.21 -22.80
N CYS A 344 -5.57 -18.80 -22.87
CA CYS A 344 -5.82 -20.04 -23.62
C CYS A 344 -6.30 -19.85 -25.08
N ASN A 345 -6.35 -18.63 -25.60
CA ASN A 345 -6.68 -18.35 -27.00
C ASN A 345 -5.42 -18.07 -27.85
N ASN A 346 -4.39 -18.91 -27.71
CA ASN A 346 -3.28 -19.03 -28.65
C ASN A 346 -3.45 -20.29 -29.50
#